data_AF-A0A958H6C5-F1
#
_entry.id   AF-A0A958H6C5-F1
#
_cell.length_a   1.000
_cell.length_b   1.000
_cell.length_c   1.000
_cell.angle_alpha   90.00
_cell.angle_beta   90.00
_cell.angle_gamma   90.00
#
_symmetry.space_group_name_H-M   'P 1'
#
loop_
_entity.id
_entity.type
_entity.pdbx_description
1 polymer ?
#
loop_
_entity_poly.entity_id
_entity_poly.type
_entity_poly.pdbx_seq_one_letter_code
_entity_poly.pdbx_strand_id
1 'polypeptide(L)' 'LVEIIDEAKVSGRDRQIELAHELFQIWADNVWEIGTVGLTPMVQGVVVVNKDLMNVPETAGNDWPLRTPGNTRPEQFFFQ' A
#
# COMPACT_ATOMS: atom_id res chain seq x y z
N LEU A 1 3.38 1.55 21.73
CA LEU A 1 3.44 1.00 20.34
C LEU A 1 2.98 -0.45 20.28
N VAL A 2 3.63 -1.39 20.98
CA VAL A 2 3.26 -2.82 20.93
C VAL A 2 1.80 -3.04 21.34
N GLU A 3 1.35 -2.42 22.43
CA GLU A 3 -0.03 -2.51 22.91
C GLU A 3 -1.04 -1.98 21.88
N ILE A 4 -0.77 -0.82 21.27
CA ILE A 4 -1.61 -0.23 20.19
C ILE A 4 -1.72 -1.21 19.01
N ILE A 5 -0.61 -1.82 18.61
CA ILE A 5 -0.56 -2.78 17.50
C ILE A 5 -1.34 -4.05 17.85
N ASP A 6 -1.20 -4.56 19.07
CA ASP A 6 -1.88 -5.78 19.51
C ASP A 6 -3.39 -5.58 19.63
N GLU A 7 -3.84 -4.42 20.13
CA GLU A 7 -5.26 -4.05 20.14
C GLU A 7 -5.81 -3.90 18.72
N ALA A 8 -5.06 -3.24 17.82
CA ALA A 8 -5.50 -3.01 16.45
C ALA A 8 -5.72 -4.32 15.66
N LYS A 9 -4.93 -5.37 15.93
CA LYS A 9 -5.08 -6.69 15.27
C LYS A 9 -6.45 -7.35 15.50
N VAL A 10 -7.07 -7.11 16.66
CA VAL A 10 -8.33 -7.74 17.07
C VAL A 10 -9.53 -6.79 17.05
N SER A 11 -9.29 -5.51 16.76
CA SER A 11 -10.31 -4.46 16.75
C SER A 11 -11.09 -4.38 15.43
N GLY A 12 -12.30 -3.81 15.49
CA GLY A 12 -13.09 -3.44 14.31
C GLY A 12 -12.49 -2.25 13.55
N ARG A 13 -12.93 -2.02 12.30
CA ARG A 13 -12.33 -1.04 11.38
C ARG A 13 -12.26 0.37 11.95
N ASP A 14 -13.33 0.87 12.57
CA ASP A 14 -13.35 2.24 13.09
C ASP A 14 -12.33 2.41 14.21
N ARG A 15 -12.23 1.43 15.10
CA ARG A 15 -11.23 1.41 16.16
C ARG A 15 -9.79 1.27 15.63
N GLN A 16 -9.59 0.48 14.58
CA GLN A 16 -8.29 0.39 13.89
C GLN A 16 -7.85 1.75 13.34
N ILE A 17 -8.78 2.55 12.81
CA ILE A 17 -8.48 3.89 12.28
C ILE A 17 -8.05 4.82 13.42
N GLU A 18 -8.78 4.84 14.54
CA GLU A 18 -8.41 5.63 15.73
C GLU A 18 -7.01 5.26 16.25
N LEU A 19 -6.76 3.97 16.44
CA LEU A 19 -5.46 3.45 16.90
C LEU A 19 -4.32 3.77 15.92
N ALA A 20 -4.59 3.75 14.62
CA ALA A 20 -3.61 4.15 13.61
C ALA A 20 -3.26 5.64 13.74
N HIS A 21 -4.25 6.52 13.91
CA HIS A 21 -3.99 7.94 14.14
C HIS A 21 -3.12 8.18 15.37
N GLU A 22 -3.44 7.51 16.49
CA GLU A 22 -2.63 7.59 17.71
C GLU A 22 -1.19 7.11 17.47
N LEU A 23 -1.03 5.95 16.81
CA LEU A 23 0.27 5.38 16.48
C LEU A 23 1.14 6.36 15.66
N PHE A 24 0.56 6.93 14.60
CA PHE A 24 1.27 7.86 13.72
C PHE A 24 1.56 9.21 14.37
N GLN A 25 0.69 9.69 15.27
CA GLN A 25 0.95 10.89 16.06
C GLN A 25 2.18 10.70 16.95
N ILE A 26 2.25 9.58 17.68
CA ILE A 26 3.40 9.25 18.53
C ILE A 26 4.68 9.14 17.68
N TRP A 27 4.60 8.49 16.52
CA TRP A 27 5.76 8.36 15.63
C TRP A 27 6.27 9.72 15.13
N ALA A 28 5.36 10.62 14.72
CA ALA A 28 5.70 11.95 14.26
C ALA A 28 6.31 12.83 15.37
N ASP A 29 5.72 12.82 16.58
CA ASP A 29 6.17 13.65 17.70
C ASP A 29 7.58 13.27 18.18
N ASN A 30 7.94 11.99 18.06
CA ASN A 30 9.25 11.49 18.49
C ASN A 30 10.30 11.44 17.37
N VAL A 31 9.89 11.62 16.10
CA VAL A 31 10.79 11.64 14.93
C VAL A 31 11.72 10.41 14.90
N TRP A 32 11.18 9.21 15.13
CA TRP A 32 12.00 7.99 15.15
C TRP A 32 12.59 7.61 13.79
N GLU A 33 11.96 8.08 12.71
CA GLU A 33 12.49 7.96 11.36
C GLU A 33 12.45 9.34 10.68
N ILE A 34 13.53 9.68 9.97
CA ILE A 34 13.61 10.89 9.15
C ILE A 34 13.63 10.46 7.70
N GLY A 35 12.46 10.51 7.06
CA GLY A 35 12.33 10.26 5.63
C GLY A 35 13.04 11.33 4.82
N THR A 36 13.87 10.94 3.86
CA THR A 36 14.57 11.86 2.96
C THR A 36 13.86 12.01 1.61
N VAL A 37 13.33 10.90 1.09
CA VAL A 37 12.54 10.80 -0.15
C VAL A 37 11.51 9.69 0.00
N GLY A 38 10.38 9.80 -0.69
CA GLY A 38 9.30 8.81 -0.68
C GLY A 38 8.69 8.60 -2.07
N LEU A 39 7.79 7.62 -2.18
CA LEU A 39 7.04 7.31 -3.41
C LEU A 39 7.91 7.05 -4.65
N THR A 40 9.11 6.51 -4.46
CA THR A 40 9.99 6.20 -5.58
C THR A 40 9.44 4.98 -6.35
N PRO A 41 9.65 4.90 -7.67
CA PRO A 41 9.29 3.71 -8.44
C PRO A 41 10.16 2.49 -8.08
N MET A 42 11.12 2.59 -7.16
CA MET A 42 12.04 1.50 -6.80
C MET A 42 11.39 0.36 -6.00
N VAL A 43 10.18 0.55 -5.45
CA VAL A 43 9.55 -0.47 -4.60
C VAL A 43 9.12 -1.69 -5.42
N GLN A 44 8.41 -1.48 -6.55
CA GLN A 44 8.04 -2.54 -7.50
C GLN A 44 8.21 -2.18 -8.98
N GLY A 45 8.94 -1.11 -9.28
CA GLY A 45 9.32 -0.72 -10.64
C GLY A 45 8.28 0.14 -11.37
N VAL A 46 8.55 0.34 -12.66
CA VAL A 46 7.64 0.98 -13.62
C VAL A 46 6.83 -0.10 -14.32
N VAL A 47 5.52 0.07 -14.41
CA VAL A 47 4.64 -0.85 -15.15
C VAL A 47 4.80 -0.60 -16.64
N VAL A 48 5.07 -1.65 -17.41
CA VAL A 48 5.16 -1.61 -18.87
C VAL A 48 4.07 -2.50 -19.45
N VAL A 49 3.23 -1.95 -20.32
CA VAL A 49 2.08 -2.64 -20.92
C VAL A 49 2.23 -2.64 -22.43
N ASN A 50 1.95 -3.78 -23.06
CA ASN A 50 1.90 -3.87 -24.52
C ASN A 50 0.68 -3.10 -25.04
N LYS A 51 0.84 -2.37 -26.16
CA LYS A 51 -0.23 -1.55 -26.76
C LYS A 51 -1.51 -2.32 -27.12
N ASP A 52 -1.39 -3.64 -27.36
CA ASP A 52 -2.48 -4.53 -27.76
C ASP A 52 -3.02 -5.34 -26.56
N LEU A 53 -2.45 -5.19 -25.36
CA LEU A 53 -2.93 -5.84 -24.13
C LEU A 53 -3.98 -4.95 -23.46
N MET A 54 -5.22 -5.40 -23.52
CA MET A 54 -6.41 -4.67 -23.07
C MET A 54 -6.80 -5.04 -21.64
N ASN A 55 -7.64 -4.19 -21.04
CA ASN A 55 -8.18 -4.32 -19.70
C ASN A 55 -7.16 -4.20 -18.56
N VAL A 56 -6.00 -3.58 -18.84
CA VAL A 56 -5.02 -3.20 -17.81
C VAL A 56 -5.40 -1.83 -17.22
N PRO A 57 -5.58 -1.69 -15.90
CA PRO A 57 -5.88 -0.41 -15.27
C PRO A 57 -4.75 0.61 -15.47
N GLU A 58 -5.10 1.88 -15.66
CA GLU A 58 -4.12 2.98 -15.78
C GLU A 58 -3.32 3.21 -14.49
N THR A 59 -3.93 2.89 -13.34
CA THR A 59 -3.31 3.05 -12.01
C THR A 59 -3.41 1.77 -11.22
N ALA A 60 -2.31 1.39 -10.57
CA ALA A 60 -2.24 0.27 -9.64
C ALA A 60 -1.51 0.71 -8.36
N GLY A 61 -1.92 0.18 -7.21
CA GLY A 61 -1.13 0.33 -5.99
C GLY A 61 0.22 -0.37 -6.17
N ASN A 62 1.31 0.30 -5.78
CA ASN A 62 2.66 -0.26 -5.81
C ASN A 62 3.01 -0.73 -4.40
N ASP A 63 2.71 -2.00 -4.09
CA ASP A 63 2.97 -2.53 -2.77
C ASP A 63 3.00 -4.06 -2.73
N TRP A 64 3.79 -4.63 -1.83
CA TRP A 64 3.90 -6.07 -1.64
C TRP A 64 2.66 -6.71 -0.98
N PRO A 65 2.05 -6.13 0.08
CA PRO A 65 0.77 -6.58 0.64
C PRO A 65 -0.37 -6.59 -0.39
N LEU A 66 -0.34 -5.70 -1.38
CA LEU A 66 -1.32 -5.67 -2.48
C LEU A 66 -1.00 -6.71 -3.57
N ARG A 67 0.17 -7.36 -3.50
CA ARG A 67 0.65 -8.39 -4.43
C ARG A 67 0.74 -7.92 -5.89
N THR A 68 1.03 -6.65 -6.15
CA THR A 68 1.07 -6.10 -7.53
C THR A 68 1.96 -6.95 -8.45
N PRO A 69 1.51 -7.29 -9.67
CA PRO A 69 0.29 -6.82 -10.34
C PRO A 69 -1.00 -7.58 -9.96
N GLY A 70 -1.01 -8.47 -8.96
CA GLY A 70 -2.20 -9.21 -8.53
C GLY A 70 -3.40 -8.34 -8.13
N ASN A 71 -3.18 -7.12 -7.63
CA ASN A 71 -4.25 -6.15 -7.35
C ASN A 71 -4.94 -5.60 -8.61
N THR A 72 -4.40 -5.84 -9.81
CA THR A 72 -5.00 -5.39 -11.08
C THR A 72 -5.86 -6.45 -11.75
N ARG A 73 -6.06 -7.63 -11.13
CA ARG A 73 -6.79 -8.77 -11.70
C ARG A 73 -6.27 -9.22 -13.08
N PRO A 74 -4.99 -9.65 -13.20
CA PRO A 74 -4.40 -10.01 -14.49
C PRO A 74 -5.15 -11.11 -15.26
N GLU A 75 -5.94 -11.94 -14.58
CA GLU A 75 -6.81 -12.95 -15.18
C GLU A 75 -7.89 -12.37 -16.10
N GLN A 76 -8.15 -11.07 -16.04
CA GLN A 76 -9.12 -10.37 -16.89
C GLN A 76 -8.46 -9.69 -18.10
N PHE A 77 -7.13 -9.75 -18.23
CA PHE A 77 -6.41 -9.13 -19.34
C PHE A 77 -6.57 -9.97 -20.61
N PHE A 78 -6.63 -9.31 -21.76
CA PHE A 78 -6.75 -9.98 -23.05
C PHE A 78 -6.02 -9.23 -24.16
N PHE A 79 -5.52 -9.95 -25.16
CA PHE A 79 -4.97 -9.34 -26.37
C PHE A 79 -6.08 -9.05 -27.37
N GLN A 80 -5.99 -7.89 -28.01
CA GLN A 80 -6.79 -7.55 -29.19
C GLN A 80 -6.30 -8.28 -30.44
#